data_AF-A0A7W0FYM4-F1
#
_entry.id   AF-A0A7W0FYM4-F1
#
_cell.length_a   1.000
_cell.length_b   1.000
_cell.length_c   1.000
_cell.angle_alpha   90.00
_cell.angle_beta   90.00
_cell.angle_gamma   90.00
#
_symmetry.space_group_name_H-M   'P 1'
#
loop_
_entity.id
_entity.type
_entity.pdbx_description
1 polymer ?
#
loop_
_entity_poly.entity_id
_entity_poly.type
_entity_poly.pdbx_seq_one_letter_code
_entity_poly.pdbx_strand_id
1 'polypeptide(L)' 'MEISLLLVLDLREQAALQAALVTHGAPDALVTLALTGACRIHTLDEARSLRRWLADTRAAGKTDFASLNIIERELIRFGV' A
#
# COMPACT_ATOMS: atom_id res chain seq x y z
N MET A 1 -19.66 0.01 3.26
CA MET A 1 -19.51 1.47 3.12
C MET A 1 -18.43 1.69 2.07
N GLU A 2 -18.78 2.30 0.94
CA GLU A 2 -17.81 2.60 -0.11
C GLU A 2 -17.00 3.83 0.29
N ILE A 3 -15.69 3.75 0.09
CA ILE A 3 -14.77 4.87 0.26
C ILE A 3 -13.98 4.98 -1.03
N SER A 4 -13.96 6.16 -1.65
CA SER A 4 -13.14 6.39 -2.85
C SER A 4 -11.84 7.05 -2.45
N LEU A 5 -10.85 6.25 -2.05
CA LEU A 5 -9.50 6.71 -1.71
C LEU A 5 -8.60 6.56 -2.93
N LEU A 6 -7.88 7.62 -3.31
CA LEU A 6 -6.86 7.59 -4.35
C LEU A 6 -5.48 7.69 -3.72
N LEU A 7 -4.66 6.67 -3.91
CA LEU A 7 -3.24 6.66 -3.53
C LEU A 7 -2.41 6.93 -4.78
N VAL A 8 -1.42 7.82 -4.65
CA VAL A 8 -0.47 8.14 -5.71
C VAL A 8 0.93 8.12 -5.12
N LEU A 9 1.87 7.49 -5.82
CA LEU A 9 3.27 7.38 -5.46
C LEU A 9 4.15 8.12 -6.47
N ASP A 10 5.29 8.61 -6.01
CA ASP A 10 6.35 9.04 -6.91
C ASP A 10 7.09 7.82 -7.52
N LEU A 11 7.97 8.07 -8.50
CA LEU A 11 8.71 7.01 -9.20
C LEU A 11 9.60 6.18 -8.26
N ARG A 12 10.17 6.80 -7.22
CA ARG A 12 11.06 6.12 -6.27
C ARG A 12 10.24 5.22 -5.34
N GLU A 13 9.11 5.72 -4.88
CA GLU A 13 8.15 5.01 -4.05
C GLU A 13 7.53 3.83 -4.79
N GLN A 14 7.16 4.04 -6.05
CA GLN A 14 6.68 3.00 -6.94
C GLN A 14 7.72 1.88 -7.12
N ALA A 15 8.98 2.22 -7.41
CA ALA A 15 10.06 1.25 -7.57
C ALA A 15 10.33 0.45 -6.28
N ALA A 16 10.32 1.13 -5.13
CA ALA A 16 10.47 0.48 -3.83
C ALA A 16 9.31 -0.48 -3.53
N LEU A 17 8.08 -0.07 -3.86
CA LEU A 17 6.91 -0.93 -3.70
C LEU A 17 7.00 -2.16 -4.62
N GLN A 18 7.33 -1.99 -5.91
CA GLN A 18 7.53 -3.10 -6.85
C GLN A 18 8.52 -4.14 -6.31
N ALA A 19 9.66 -3.70 -5.76
CA ALA A 19 10.65 -4.60 -5.17
C ALA A 19 10.10 -5.38 -3.96
N ALA A 20 9.29 -4.72 -3.12
CA ALA A 20 8.63 -5.36 -1.98
C ALA A 20 7.62 -6.43 -2.43
N LEU A 21 6.86 -6.16 -3.50
CA LEU A 21 5.82 -7.05 -4.00
C LEU A 21 6.34 -8.38 -4.52
N VAL A 22 7.46 -8.35 -5.25
CA VAL A 22 8.13 -9.55 -5.79
C VAL A 22 8.51 -10.53 -4.67
N THR A 23 8.71 -10.03 -3.45
CA THR A 23 9.22 -10.83 -2.33
C THR A 23 8.13 -11.48 -1.48
N HIS A 24 6.94 -10.88 -1.39
CA HIS A 24 5.97 -11.23 -0.35
C HIS A 24 4.58 -11.65 -0.84
N GLY A 25 4.25 -11.38 -2.11
CA GLY A 25 2.87 -11.51 -2.59
C GLY A 25 1.98 -10.45 -1.94
N ALA A 26 1.20 -9.74 -2.73
CA ALA A 26 0.45 -8.59 -2.23
C ALA A 26 -0.96 -8.51 -2.78
N PRO A 27 -1.84 -7.77 -2.09
CA PRO A 27 -3.17 -7.48 -2.58
C PRO A 27 -3.12 -6.78 -3.95
N ASP A 28 -4.14 -7.05 -4.77
CA ASP A 28 -4.30 -6.50 -6.13
C ASP A 28 -4.21 -4.97 -6.17
N ALA A 29 -4.68 -4.29 -5.12
CA ALA A 29 -4.58 -2.84 -4.97
C ALA A 29 -3.11 -2.36 -4.93
N LEU A 30 -2.23 -3.07 -4.22
CA LEU A 30 -0.81 -2.73 -4.20
C LEU A 30 -0.12 -3.12 -5.50
N VAL A 31 -0.49 -4.24 -6.12
CA VAL A 31 0.03 -4.63 -7.44
C VAL A 31 -0.29 -3.53 -8.46
N THR A 32 -1.53 -3.06 -8.45
CA THR A 32 -1.94 -1.92 -9.28
C THR A 32 -1.11 -0.68 -8.96
N LEU A 33 -1.04 -0.29 -7.68
CA LEU A 33 -0.27 0.88 -7.23
C LEU A 33 1.21 0.82 -7.65
N ALA A 34 1.82 -0.36 -7.58
CA ALA A 34 3.20 -0.59 -7.98
C ALA A 34 3.40 -0.51 -9.49
N LEU A 35 2.43 -0.92 -10.30
CA LEU A 35 2.53 -0.91 -11.76
C LEU A 35 2.23 0.46 -12.36
N THR A 36 1.28 1.21 -11.78
CA THR A 36 0.76 2.46 -12.35
C THR A 36 1.20 3.71 -11.59
N GLY A 37 1.76 3.55 -10.38
CA GLY A 37 2.00 4.65 -9.45
C GLY A 37 0.71 5.21 -8.83
N ALA A 38 -0.47 4.67 -9.17
CA ALA A 38 -1.74 5.14 -8.66
C ALA A 38 -2.78 4.02 -8.51
N CYS A 39 -3.42 3.92 -7.34
CA CYS A 39 -4.46 2.93 -7.08
C CYS A 39 -5.66 3.60 -6.41
N ARG A 40 -6.86 3.25 -6.88
CA ARG A 40 -8.11 3.60 -6.21
C ARG A 40 -8.58 2.42 -5.37
N ILE A 41 -8.81 2.70 -4.09
CA ILE A 41 -9.43 1.77 -3.15
C ILE A 41 -10.90 2.18 -3.03
N HIS A 42 -11.80 1.21 -3.15
CA HIS A 42 -13.24 1.43 -3.26
C HIS A 42 -13.98 1.09 -1.96
N THR A 43 -13.39 0.29 -1.08
CA THR A 43 -14.04 -0.15 0.16
C THR A 43 -13.16 -0.01 1.40
N LEU A 44 -13.79 0.13 2.56
CA LEU A 44 -13.10 0.15 3.84
C LEU A 44 -12.40 -1.19 4.13
N ASP A 45 -12.94 -2.28 3.62
CA ASP A 45 -12.39 -3.62 3.82
C ASP A 45 -11.07 -3.79 3.07
N GLU A 46 -11.01 -3.33 1.82
CA GLU A 46 -9.76 -3.26 1.04
C GLU A 46 -8.70 -2.40 1.74
N ALA A 47 -9.10 -1.22 2.24
CA ALA A 47 -8.19 -0.33 2.95
C ALA A 47 -7.66 -0.96 4.25
N ARG A 48 -8.50 -1.67 5.01
CA ARG A 48 -8.10 -2.39 6.23
C ARG A 48 -7.20 -3.58 5.92
N SER A 49 -7.54 -4.35 4.88
CA SER A 49 -6.73 -5.47 4.41
C SER A 49 -5.34 -4.99 3.99
N LEU A 50 -5.28 -3.86 3.29
CA LEU A 50 -4.04 -3.20 2.93
C LEU A 50 -3.23 -2.78 4.17
N ARG A 51 -3.86 -2.10 5.12
CA ARG A 51 -3.20 -1.68 6.37
C ARG A 51 -2.64 -2.87 7.13
N ARG A 52 -3.38 -3.98 7.20
CA ARG A 52 -2.95 -5.20 7.87
C ARG A 52 -1.74 -5.83 7.18
N TRP A 53 -1.77 -5.92 5.85
CA TRP A 53 -0.63 -6.44 5.08
C TRP A 53 0.63 -5.59 5.29
N LEU A 54 0.49 -4.26 5.34
CA LEU A 54 1.62 -3.36 5.64
C LEU A 54 2.20 -3.62 7.03
N ALA A 55 1.34 -3.75 8.04
CA ALA A 55 1.74 -4.05 9.41
C ALA A 55 2.44 -5.41 9.54
N ASP A 56 1.91 -6.45 8.88
CA ASP A 56 2.49 -7.80 8.89
C ASP A 56 3.85 -7.82 8.19
N THR A 57 3.96 -7.13 7.04
CA THR A 57 5.23 -6.99 6.29
C THR A 57 6.29 -6.26 7.11
N ARG A 58 5.90 -5.23 7.88
CA ARG A 58 6.79 -4.51 8.80
C ARG A 58 7.21 -5.37 9.99
N ALA A 59 6.27 -6.09 10.60
CA ALA A 59 6.53 -6.97 11.74
C ALA A 59 7.47 -8.12 11.38
N ALA A 60 7.48 -8.56 10.11
CA ALA A 60 8.44 -9.54 9.61
C ALA A 60 9.90 -9.02 9.61
N GLY A 61 10.15 -7.74 9.89
CA GLY A 61 11.49 -7.16 10.04
C GLY A 61 12.31 -7.13 8.75
N LYS A 62 11.66 -7.29 7.60
CA LYS A 62 12.33 -7.54 6.32
C LYS A 62 12.54 -6.29 5.47
N THR A 63 12.05 -5.12 5.89
CA THR A 63 11.86 -4.01 4.96
C THR A 63 11.99 -2.63 5.60
N ASP A 64 13.09 -1.95 5.27
CA ASP A 64 13.29 -0.53 5.52
C ASP A 64 12.74 0.28 4.32
N PHE A 65 11.42 0.20 4.09
CA PHE A 65 10.78 0.88 2.96
C PHE A 65 10.07 2.15 3.43
N ALA A 66 10.79 3.27 3.39
CA ALA A 66 10.23 4.60 3.65
C ALA A 66 8.95 4.89 2.83
N SER A 67 8.84 4.30 1.64
CA SER A 67 7.69 4.41 0.72
C SER A 67 6.42 3.74 1.25
N LEU A 68 6.53 2.67 2.06
CA LEU A 68 5.37 2.00 2.66
C LEU A 68 4.74 2.84 3.78
N ASN A 69 5.56 3.65 4.48
CA ASN A 69 5.05 4.58 5.50
C ASN A 69 4.12 5.64 4.89
N ILE A 70 4.31 6.01 3.62
CA ILE A 70 3.47 6.99 2.93
C ILE A 70 2.09 6.40 2.64
N ILE A 71 2.04 5.15 2.18
CA ILE A 71 0.80 4.40 1.99
C ILE A 71 0.05 4.28 3.32
N GLU A 72 0.76 3.90 4.39
CA GLU A 72 0.18 3.79 5.74
C GLU A 72 -0.35 5.14 6.25
N ARG A 73 0.38 6.24 6.00
CA ARG A 73 -0.05 7.59 6.39
C ARG A 73 -1.33 8.01 5.68
N GLU A 74 -1.45 7.75 4.38
CA GLU A 74 -2.66 8.09 3.62
C GLU A 74 -3.86 7.24 4.04
N LEU A 75 -3.65 5.96 4.42
CA LEU A 75 -4.71 5.12 5.01
C LEU A 75 -5.19 5.67 6.36
N ILE A 76 -4.25 6.01 7.26
CA ILE A 76 -4.55 6.61 8.56
C ILE A 76 -5.31 7.93 8.40
N ARG A 77 -4.89 8.78 7.44
CA ARG A 77 -5.56 10.05 7.14
C ARG A 77 -7.01 9.85 6.71
N PHE A 78 -7.32 8.73 6.08
CA PHE A 78 -8.68 8.37 5.67
C PHE A 78 -9.50 7.73 6.79
N GLY A 79 -8.93 7.56 8.00
CA GLY A 79 -9.61 6.94 9.15
C GLY A 79 -9.61 5.41 9.12
N VAL A 80 -8.70 4.82 8.34
CA VAL A 80 -8.52 3.36 8.22
C VAL A 80 -7.33 2.92 9.05
#